data_AF-A0A2Z6UBE6-F1
#
_entry.id   AF-A0A2Z6UBE6-F1
#
_cell.length_a   1.000
_cell.length_b   1.000
_cell.length_c   1.000
_cell.angle_alpha   90.00
_cell.angle_beta   90.00
_cell.angle_gamma   90.00
#
_symmetry.space_group_name_H-M   'P 1'
#
loop_
_entity.id
_entity.type
_entity.pdbx_description
1 polymer ?
#
loop_
_entity_poly.entity_id
_entity_poly.type
_entity_poly.pdbx_seq_one_letter_code
_entity_poly.pdbx_strand_id
1 'polypeptide(L)'
;MPWLEWVSLFVRWFHVIAGVAWIGASFYFIWLDNSLRSPPQWKKDKGIKGDLWAVHGGGFYEVAKYSYGPEEMPSTLHWFKWEAYSTWLSGMALLIIVYYYGASSYLIDPSVMVLSPFEAITYGLLYLFGGMAIYELACRSKLGKSPKIFAVFLSCLIVFACWLATYLFSGRGAYIHVGALIGTIMVGNVFLNIMPAQRKMVDAVTKKLPIDPAWGTGAKLRSVHNNYFTLPLLFIMISNHYPMTYQHELNWLVLVAIIALSSGIRHYFNLKHNDVHKPSILVFGFIGMALLALWVSWPQATSPDDKGLVSEEVFTAPLTDTQVRVSKIIETHCVSCHAQHPQDAIFTVAPLGLKLDSWQQIQANAPKIYNRTVVTKDMPLMNKTNMTDEERKALADWYSNL
;
A
#
# COMPACT_ATOMS: atom_id res chain seq x y z
N MET A 1 14.06 -23.80 -2.45
CA MET A 1 15.32 -23.91 -1.65
C MET A 1 15.17 -23.02 -0.42
N PRO A 2 15.50 -23.52 0.80
CA PRO A 2 15.20 -22.80 2.06
C PRO A 2 15.79 -21.38 2.16
N TRP A 3 16.92 -21.10 1.50
CA TRP A 3 17.56 -19.78 1.51
C TRP A 3 16.75 -18.70 0.76
N LEU A 4 15.93 -19.07 -0.22
CA LEU A 4 15.07 -18.11 -0.95
C LEU A 4 13.99 -17.52 -0.04
N GLU A 5 13.47 -18.32 0.90
CA GLU A 5 12.49 -17.85 1.89
C GLU A 5 13.12 -16.84 2.86
N TRP A 6 14.35 -17.09 3.31
CA TRP A 6 15.12 -16.13 4.13
C TRP A 6 15.41 -14.83 3.38
N VAL A 7 15.80 -14.90 2.10
CA VAL A 7 16.00 -13.71 1.27
C VAL A 7 14.69 -12.92 1.12
N SER A 8 13.58 -13.60 0.83
CA SER A 8 12.25 -12.98 0.74
C SER A 8 11.86 -12.30 2.05
N LEU A 9 12.06 -12.96 3.19
CA LEU A 9 11.81 -12.40 4.52
C LEU A 9 12.68 -11.16 4.77
N PHE A 10 13.98 -11.24 4.52
CA PHE A 10 14.92 -10.14 4.75
C PHE A 10 14.54 -8.91 3.94
N VAL A 11 14.26 -9.08 2.64
CA VAL A 11 13.87 -7.96 1.77
C VAL A 11 12.55 -7.34 2.22
N ARG A 12 11.55 -8.15 2.59
CA ARG A 12 10.26 -7.67 3.13
C ARG A 12 10.45 -6.90 4.42
N TRP A 13 11.20 -7.46 5.36
CA TRP A 13 11.44 -6.85 6.66
C TRP A 13 12.21 -5.54 6.52
N PHE A 14 13.26 -5.53 5.72
CA PHE A 14 14.01 -4.32 5.41
C PHE A 14 13.12 -3.25 4.77
N HIS A 15 12.26 -3.62 3.81
CA HIS A 15 11.33 -2.68 3.19
C HIS A 15 10.36 -2.05 4.19
N VAL A 16 9.81 -2.84 5.11
CA VAL A 16 8.93 -2.34 6.18
C VAL A 16 9.68 -1.37 7.09
N ILE A 17 10.91 -1.70 7.51
CA ILE A 17 11.73 -0.81 8.35
C ILE A 17 12.01 0.51 7.62
N ALA A 18 12.46 0.44 6.36
CA ALA A 18 12.75 1.62 5.55
C ALA A 18 11.49 2.49 5.37
N GLY A 19 10.35 1.86 5.05
CA GLY A 19 9.07 2.53 4.91
C GLY A 19 8.61 3.24 6.19
N VAL A 20 8.73 2.59 7.36
CA VAL A 20 8.42 3.20 8.66
C VAL A 20 9.34 4.39 8.93
N ALA A 21 10.65 4.25 8.67
CA ALA A 21 11.60 5.35 8.84
C ALA A 21 11.24 6.57 7.95
N TRP A 22 10.90 6.32 6.69
CA TRP A 22 10.56 7.38 5.74
C TRP A 22 9.23 8.07 6.06
N ILE A 23 8.17 7.30 6.33
CA ILE A 23 6.86 7.84 6.68
C ILE A 23 6.93 8.55 8.02
N GLY A 24 7.65 8.00 9.00
CA GLY A 24 7.91 8.64 10.29
C GLY A 24 8.62 9.98 10.15
N ALA A 25 9.69 10.05 9.36
CA ALA A 25 10.38 11.31 9.04
C ALA A 25 9.43 12.30 8.35
N SER A 26 8.62 11.83 7.40
CA SER A 26 7.64 12.68 6.70
C SER A 26 6.61 13.28 7.66
N PHE A 27 6.11 12.49 8.63
CA PHE A 27 5.21 12.98 9.66
C PHE A 27 5.87 14.01 10.56
N TYR A 28 7.10 13.74 11.00
CA TYR A 28 7.86 14.66 11.83
C TYR A 28 8.12 15.99 11.13
N PHE A 29 8.60 16.00 9.89
CA PHE A 29 8.91 17.24 9.18
C PHE A 29 7.68 18.08 8.85
N ILE A 30 6.54 17.43 8.56
CA ILE A 30 5.29 18.16 8.34
C ILE A 30 4.74 18.74 9.63
N TRP A 31 4.84 18.01 10.75
CA TRP A 31 4.52 18.56 12.07
C TRP A 31 5.42 19.75 12.38
N LEU A 32 6.75 19.57 12.26
CA LEU A 32 7.75 20.61 12.48
C LEU A 32 7.42 21.87 11.65
N ASP A 33 7.23 21.75 10.34
CA ASP A 33 6.98 22.91 9.46
C ASP A 33 5.68 23.66 9.81
N ASN A 34 4.64 22.94 10.20
CA ASN A 34 3.34 23.51 10.56
C ASN A 34 3.30 24.09 11.98
N SER A 35 4.18 23.62 12.87
CA SER A 35 4.23 24.05 14.28
C SER A 35 5.23 25.17 14.55
N LEU A 36 6.00 25.62 13.54
CA LEU A 36 6.90 26.78 13.66
C LEU A 36 6.13 28.05 14.05
N ARG A 37 6.65 28.77 15.04
CA ARG A 37 6.11 30.05 15.52
C ARG A 37 6.94 31.22 15.03
N SER A 38 6.32 32.40 15.00
CA SER A 38 7.05 33.64 14.76
C SER A 38 8.06 33.87 15.90
N PRO A 39 9.36 33.98 15.60
CA PRO A 39 10.38 34.19 16.62
C PRO A 39 10.29 35.59 17.27
N PRO A 40 10.89 35.80 18.46
CA PRO A 40 11.16 37.13 19.01
C PRO A 40 12.07 37.96 18.11
N GLN A 41 12.04 39.29 18.26
CA GLN A 41 12.71 40.23 17.34
C GLN A 41 14.22 39.94 17.18
N TRP A 42 14.93 39.70 18.27
CA TRP A 42 16.38 39.44 18.22
C TRP A 42 16.77 38.20 17.38
N LYS A 43 15.88 37.21 17.26
CA LYS A 43 16.08 36.05 16.36
C LYS A 43 15.75 36.38 14.91
N LYS A 44 14.73 37.21 14.68
CA LYS A 44 14.41 37.73 13.33
C LYS A 44 15.56 38.53 12.76
N ASP A 45 16.22 39.32 13.61
CA ASP A 45 17.40 40.11 13.24
C ASP A 45 18.57 39.21 12.80
N LYS A 46 18.64 37.96 13.28
CA LYS A 46 19.56 36.90 12.83
C LYS A 46 19.06 36.08 11.62
N GLY A 47 18.01 36.54 10.96
CA GLY A 47 17.46 35.88 9.76
C GLY A 47 16.58 34.65 10.02
N ILE A 48 16.17 34.39 11.27
CA ILE A 48 15.25 33.29 11.61
C ILE A 48 13.81 33.72 11.32
N LYS A 49 13.07 32.92 10.54
CA LYS A 49 11.64 33.14 10.25
C LYS A 49 10.69 32.26 11.03
N GLY A 50 11.18 31.14 11.58
CA GLY A 50 10.37 30.21 12.34
C GLY A 50 11.17 29.63 13.50
N ASP A 51 10.52 29.47 14.64
CA ASP A 51 11.10 28.97 15.87
C ASP A 51 10.18 27.90 16.49
N LEU A 52 10.77 26.81 16.98
CA LEU A 52 10.04 25.74 17.65
C LEU A 52 10.84 25.25 18.85
N TRP A 53 10.16 25.13 19.98
CA TRP A 53 10.68 24.44 21.17
C TRP A 53 9.97 23.10 21.32
N ALA A 54 10.76 22.05 21.57
CA ALA A 54 10.25 20.70 21.79
C ALA A 54 11.00 20.03 22.95
N VAL A 55 10.36 19.05 23.61
CA VAL A 55 10.97 18.23 24.65
C VAL A 55 10.96 16.77 24.22
N HIS A 56 12.10 16.10 24.33
CA HIS A 56 12.20 14.66 24.05
C HIS A 56 13.42 14.05 24.76
N GLY A 57 13.31 12.81 25.22
CA GLY A 57 14.43 12.09 25.84
C GLY A 57 15.08 12.81 27.05
N GLY A 58 14.30 13.61 27.79
CA GLY A 58 14.80 14.38 28.94
C GLY A 58 15.50 15.71 28.60
N GLY A 59 15.56 16.10 27.32
CA GLY A 59 16.17 17.36 26.88
C GLY A 59 15.19 18.31 26.20
N PHE A 60 15.54 19.61 26.20
CA PHE A 60 14.86 20.65 25.45
C PHE A 60 15.61 20.91 24.13
N TYR A 61 14.87 20.92 23.03
CA TYR A 61 15.36 21.20 21.68
C TYR A 61 14.77 22.52 21.21
N GLU A 62 15.64 23.36 20.64
CA GLU A 62 15.26 24.57 19.92
C GLU A 62 15.57 24.35 18.44
N VAL A 63 14.56 24.48 17.59
CA VAL A 63 14.69 24.31 16.13
C VAL A 63 14.35 25.63 15.44
N ALA A 64 15.35 26.21 14.79
CA ALA A 64 15.23 27.45 14.04
C ALA A 64 15.16 27.19 12.54
N LYS A 65 14.19 27.82 11.86
CA LYS A 65 14.08 27.84 10.40
C LYS A 65 14.51 29.20 9.86
N TYR A 66 15.57 29.22 9.06
CA TYR A 66 16.11 30.43 8.45
C TYR A 66 15.34 30.88 7.20
N SER A 67 15.31 32.20 6.98
CA SER A 67 14.76 32.80 5.75
C SER A 67 15.61 32.50 4.53
N TYR A 68 16.92 32.70 4.67
CA TYR A 68 17.94 32.53 3.64
C TYR A 68 18.89 31.37 3.99
N GLY A 69 19.61 31.49 5.10
CA GLY A 69 20.55 30.51 5.63
C GLY A 69 21.18 31.03 6.92
N PRO A 70 21.97 30.21 7.65
CA PRO A 70 22.70 30.67 8.83
C PRO A 70 23.84 31.64 8.45
N GLU A 71 24.33 32.40 9.43
CA GLU A 71 25.49 33.30 9.26
C GLU A 71 26.76 32.53 8.84
N GLU A 72 26.95 31.36 9.46
CA GLU A 72 28.00 30.41 9.12
C GLU A 72 27.38 29.05 8.81
N MET A 73 27.82 28.44 7.71
CA MET A 73 27.32 27.11 7.32
C MET A 73 27.91 26.06 8.26
N PRO A 74 27.08 25.18 8.86
CA PRO A 74 27.58 24.13 9.72
C PRO A 74 28.43 23.13 8.92
N SER A 75 29.46 22.57 9.59
CA SER A 75 30.35 21.55 8.99
C SER A 75 29.61 20.27 8.60
N THR A 76 28.50 19.97 9.29
CA THR A 76 27.70 18.77 9.07
C THR A 76 26.26 19.14 8.77
N LEU A 77 25.75 18.68 7.63
CA LEU A 77 24.35 18.76 7.25
C LEU A 77 23.80 17.35 7.07
N HIS A 78 22.71 17.03 7.77
CA HIS A 78 21.99 15.79 7.55
C HIS A 78 21.02 15.92 6.37
N TRP A 79 21.00 14.93 5.48
CA TRP A 79 20.17 14.92 4.28
C TRP A 79 19.18 13.75 4.32
N PHE A 80 17.90 14.07 4.52
CA PHE A 80 16.80 13.10 4.55
C PHE A 80 16.43 12.65 3.13
N LYS A 81 17.24 11.75 2.57
CA LYS A 81 17.06 11.16 1.24
C LYS A 81 17.12 9.65 1.24
N TRP A 82 17.88 9.08 2.17
CA TRP A 82 18.17 7.65 2.19
C TRP A 82 16.96 6.84 2.62
N GLU A 83 16.12 7.38 3.49
CA GLU A 83 14.85 6.79 3.90
C GLU A 83 13.94 6.59 2.68
N ALA A 84 13.82 7.61 1.83
CA ALA A 84 13.05 7.54 0.59
C ALA A 84 13.67 6.56 -0.41
N TYR A 85 14.98 6.66 -0.65
CA TYR A 85 15.66 5.84 -1.66
C TYR A 85 15.71 4.37 -1.28
N SER A 86 16.03 4.05 -0.02
CA SER A 86 16.06 2.67 0.47
C SER A 86 14.66 2.04 0.47
N THR A 87 13.61 2.80 0.83
CA THR A 87 12.22 2.32 0.75
C THR A 87 11.85 1.97 -0.69
N TRP A 88 12.14 2.85 -1.64
CA TRP A 88 11.79 2.58 -3.04
C TRP A 88 12.62 1.44 -3.62
N LEU A 89 13.93 1.40 -3.39
CA LEU A 89 14.80 0.32 -3.90
C LEU A 89 14.35 -1.04 -3.37
N SER A 90 14.07 -1.14 -2.07
CA SER A 90 13.55 -2.38 -1.48
C SER A 90 12.13 -2.72 -1.95
N GLY A 91 11.27 -1.73 -2.15
CA GLY A 91 9.92 -1.93 -2.68
C GLY A 91 9.93 -2.42 -4.13
N MET A 92 10.80 -1.85 -4.97
CA MET A 92 11.01 -2.31 -6.34
C MET A 92 11.61 -3.73 -6.37
N ALA A 93 12.53 -4.04 -5.47
CA ALA A 93 13.03 -5.41 -5.33
C ALA A 93 11.91 -6.40 -4.99
N LEU A 94 10.99 -6.04 -4.08
CA LEU A 94 9.81 -6.86 -3.77
C LEU A 94 8.85 -6.96 -4.95
N LEU A 95 8.62 -5.87 -5.68
CA LEU A 95 7.77 -5.89 -6.87
C LEU A 95 8.33 -6.86 -7.91
N ILE A 96 9.65 -6.82 -8.14
CA ILE A 96 10.35 -7.72 -9.06
C ILE A 96 10.25 -9.18 -8.58
N ILE A 97 10.62 -9.44 -7.32
CA ILE A 97 10.68 -10.80 -6.77
C ILE A 97 9.29 -11.44 -6.70
N VAL A 98 8.28 -10.70 -6.26
CA VAL A 98 6.95 -11.25 -5.98
C VAL A 98 6.06 -11.16 -7.22
N TYR A 99 5.96 -9.99 -7.84
CA TYR A 99 4.96 -9.74 -8.88
C TYR A 99 5.47 -9.90 -10.31
N TYR A 100 6.78 -9.81 -10.55
CA TYR A 100 7.34 -10.00 -11.90
C TYR A 100 7.88 -11.42 -12.10
N TYR A 101 8.70 -11.91 -11.17
CA TYR A 101 9.13 -13.32 -11.21
C TYR A 101 7.96 -14.28 -10.96
N GLY A 102 7.05 -13.92 -10.05
CA GLY A 102 5.82 -14.65 -9.76
C GLY A 102 4.59 -14.17 -10.56
N ALA A 103 4.77 -13.53 -11.73
CA ALA A 103 3.69 -12.84 -12.45
C ALA A 103 2.46 -13.72 -12.70
N SER A 104 2.65 -14.96 -13.13
CA SER A 104 1.54 -15.90 -13.39
C SER A 104 0.68 -16.20 -12.16
N SER A 105 1.22 -16.06 -10.95
CA SER A 105 0.50 -16.38 -9.70
C SER A 105 0.02 -15.16 -8.93
N TYR A 106 0.65 -14.00 -9.11
CA TYR A 106 0.37 -12.82 -8.30
C TYR A 106 -0.08 -11.60 -9.09
N LEU A 107 0.27 -11.49 -10.37
CA LEU A 107 -0.01 -10.31 -11.19
C LEU A 107 -1.08 -10.56 -12.26
N ILE A 108 -1.07 -11.74 -12.88
CA ILE A 108 -1.97 -12.08 -13.97
C ILE A 108 -3.22 -12.76 -13.42
N ASP A 109 -4.37 -12.30 -13.90
CA ASP A 109 -5.66 -12.96 -13.74
C ASP A 109 -6.30 -13.13 -15.13
N PRO A 110 -6.38 -14.36 -15.67
CA PRO A 110 -6.98 -14.59 -16.98
C PRO A 110 -8.45 -14.16 -17.07
N SER A 111 -9.17 -14.06 -15.95
CA SER A 111 -10.55 -13.57 -15.91
C SER A 111 -10.65 -12.05 -16.06
N VAL A 112 -9.58 -11.32 -15.75
CA VAL A 112 -9.47 -9.86 -15.95
C VAL A 112 -8.92 -9.57 -17.34
N MET A 113 -7.73 -10.10 -17.64
CA MET A 113 -7.06 -9.93 -18.92
C MET A 113 -6.07 -11.07 -19.14
N VAL A 114 -6.17 -11.71 -20.31
CA VAL A 114 -5.22 -12.75 -20.72
C VAL A 114 -3.92 -12.07 -21.16
N LEU A 115 -2.90 -12.14 -20.31
CA LEU A 115 -1.58 -11.58 -20.54
C LEU A 115 -0.50 -12.65 -20.43
N SER A 116 0.52 -12.55 -21.28
CA SER A 116 1.78 -13.24 -21.02
C SER A 116 2.54 -12.56 -19.85
N PRO A 117 3.46 -13.28 -19.17
CA PRO A 117 4.30 -12.68 -18.13
C PRO A 117 5.09 -11.46 -18.62
N PHE A 118 5.59 -11.49 -19.86
CA PHE A 118 6.34 -10.38 -20.43
C PHE A 118 5.47 -9.13 -20.63
N GLU A 119 4.25 -9.28 -21.14
CA GLU A 119 3.30 -8.17 -21.29
C GLU A 119 2.90 -7.60 -19.93
N ALA A 120 2.59 -8.46 -18.95
CA ALA A 120 2.21 -8.04 -17.61
C ALA A 120 3.32 -7.22 -16.93
N ILE A 121 4.58 -7.65 -17.04
CA ILE A 121 5.74 -6.91 -16.52
C ILE A 121 5.91 -5.58 -17.26
N THR A 122 5.81 -5.59 -18.58
CA THR A 122 5.96 -4.38 -19.41
C THR A 122 4.89 -3.35 -19.07
N TYR A 123 3.63 -3.77 -18.97
CA TYR A 123 2.52 -2.92 -18.55
C TYR A 123 2.70 -2.42 -17.13
N GLY A 124 3.21 -3.25 -16.21
CA GLY A 124 3.56 -2.84 -14.86
C GLY A 124 4.57 -1.69 -14.85
N LEU A 125 5.70 -1.86 -15.57
CA LEU A 125 6.74 -0.82 -15.66
C LEU A 125 6.22 0.46 -16.34
N LEU A 126 5.47 0.34 -17.43
CA LEU A 126 4.84 1.49 -18.11
C LEU A 126 3.84 2.20 -17.22
N TYR A 127 3.06 1.47 -16.42
CA TYR A 127 2.13 2.04 -15.45
C TYR A 127 2.87 2.89 -14.40
N LEU A 128 3.95 2.34 -13.81
CA LEU A 128 4.75 3.04 -12.80
C LEU A 128 5.44 4.29 -13.37
N PHE A 129 6.24 4.12 -14.42
CA PHE A 129 7.06 5.20 -14.95
C PHE A 129 6.27 6.17 -15.83
N GLY A 130 5.26 5.69 -16.55
CA GLY A 130 4.34 6.53 -17.30
C GLY A 130 3.48 7.40 -16.37
N GLY A 131 2.92 6.83 -15.31
CA GLY A 131 2.18 7.59 -14.30
C GLY A 131 3.05 8.63 -13.60
N MET A 132 4.29 8.27 -13.25
CA MET A 132 5.26 9.21 -12.69
C MET A 132 5.64 10.34 -13.67
N ALA A 133 5.83 10.03 -14.95
CA ALA A 133 6.12 11.02 -15.98
C ALA A 133 4.96 12.01 -16.16
N ILE A 134 3.71 11.51 -16.24
CA ILE A 134 2.50 12.36 -16.32
C ILE A 134 2.43 13.30 -15.10
N TYR A 135 2.65 12.76 -13.91
CA TYR A 135 2.67 13.54 -12.68
C TYR A 135 3.78 14.62 -12.70
N GLU A 136 4.99 14.27 -13.10
CA GLU A 136 6.13 15.18 -13.10
C GLU A 136 5.97 16.30 -14.14
N LEU A 137 5.42 15.98 -15.32
CA LEU A 137 5.03 16.97 -16.34
C LEU A 137 3.97 17.92 -15.79
N ALA A 138 2.96 17.40 -15.09
CA ALA A 138 1.95 18.22 -14.42
C ALA A 138 2.58 19.18 -13.39
N CYS A 139 3.50 18.70 -12.56
CA CYS A 139 4.21 19.54 -11.58
C CYS A 139 5.05 20.66 -12.22
N ARG A 140 5.61 20.43 -13.41
CA ARG A 140 6.42 21.42 -14.15
C ARG A 140 5.57 22.38 -14.99
N SER A 141 4.31 22.03 -15.26
CA SER A 141 3.38 22.85 -16.04
C SER A 141 2.78 24.01 -15.23
N LYS A 142 1.93 24.82 -15.88
CA LYS A 142 1.15 25.87 -15.21
C LYS A 142 0.23 25.31 -14.11
N LEU A 143 -0.15 24.03 -14.19
CA LEU A 143 -0.99 23.37 -13.20
C LEU A 143 -0.34 23.38 -11.80
N GLY A 144 0.99 23.23 -11.72
CA GLY A 144 1.75 23.28 -10.46
C GLY A 144 1.65 24.61 -9.71
N LYS A 145 1.16 25.67 -10.36
CA LYS A 145 0.96 26.99 -9.74
C LYS A 145 -0.39 27.13 -9.04
N SER A 146 -1.32 26.19 -9.25
CA SER A 146 -2.70 26.27 -8.73
C SER A 146 -3.04 25.05 -7.88
N PRO A 147 -2.84 25.09 -6.56
CA PRO A 147 -3.00 23.91 -5.69
C PRO A 147 -4.36 23.23 -5.80
N LYS A 148 -5.46 23.99 -5.91
CA LYS A 148 -6.82 23.42 -6.04
C LYS A 148 -7.01 22.63 -7.33
N ILE A 149 -6.57 23.21 -8.45
CA ILE A 149 -6.68 22.57 -9.77
C ILE A 149 -5.75 21.35 -9.83
N PHE A 150 -4.53 21.48 -9.27
CA PHE A 150 -3.61 20.34 -9.15
C PHE A 150 -4.22 19.21 -8.33
N ALA A 151 -4.89 19.51 -7.21
CA ALA A 151 -5.54 18.50 -6.39
C ALA A 151 -6.64 17.75 -7.16
N VAL A 152 -7.47 18.46 -7.96
CA VAL A 152 -8.47 17.83 -8.83
C VAL A 152 -7.80 16.91 -9.85
N PHE A 153 -6.79 17.42 -10.56
CA PHE A 153 -6.02 16.61 -11.52
C PHE A 153 -5.41 15.37 -10.87
N LEU A 154 -4.77 15.53 -9.71
CA LEU A 154 -4.12 14.43 -9.01
C LEU A 154 -5.14 13.39 -8.55
N SER A 155 -6.30 13.81 -8.06
CA SER A 155 -7.41 12.90 -7.74
C SER A 155 -7.89 12.14 -8.98
N CYS A 156 -8.09 12.81 -10.11
CA CYS A 156 -8.45 12.16 -11.37
C CYS A 156 -7.38 11.17 -11.84
N LEU A 157 -6.10 11.54 -11.72
CA LEU A 157 -4.98 10.67 -12.07
C LEU A 157 -4.97 9.40 -11.19
N ILE A 158 -5.19 9.54 -9.88
CA ILE A 158 -5.24 8.40 -8.96
C ILE A 158 -6.46 7.52 -9.23
N VAL A 159 -7.63 8.10 -9.47
CA VAL A 159 -8.84 7.34 -9.84
C VAL A 159 -8.61 6.54 -11.12
N PHE A 160 -8.08 7.20 -12.15
CA PHE A 160 -7.74 6.54 -13.41
C PHE A 160 -6.69 5.44 -13.20
N ALA A 161 -5.68 5.70 -12.37
CA ALA A 161 -4.64 4.72 -12.06
C ALA A 161 -5.20 3.50 -11.32
N CYS A 162 -6.12 3.67 -10.36
CA CYS A 162 -6.80 2.56 -9.70
C CYS A 162 -7.60 1.72 -10.70
N TRP A 163 -8.44 2.37 -11.52
CA TRP A 163 -9.24 1.70 -12.54
C TRP A 163 -8.37 0.95 -13.56
N LEU A 164 -7.34 1.61 -14.09
CA LEU A 164 -6.45 1.02 -15.08
C LEU A 164 -5.70 -0.18 -14.50
N ALA A 165 -5.24 -0.10 -13.25
CA ALA A 165 -4.56 -1.21 -12.61
C ALA A 165 -5.47 -2.43 -12.45
N THR A 166 -6.73 -2.24 -12.04
CA THR A 166 -7.71 -3.34 -11.88
C THR A 166 -8.26 -3.84 -13.21
N TYR A 167 -8.12 -3.06 -14.28
CA TYR A 167 -8.45 -3.48 -15.64
C TYR A 167 -7.34 -4.31 -16.28
N LEU A 168 -6.07 -4.09 -15.90
CA LEU A 168 -4.91 -4.77 -16.47
C LEU A 168 -4.45 -5.99 -15.66
N PHE A 169 -4.58 -5.94 -14.33
CA PHE A 169 -3.96 -6.88 -13.42
C PHE A 169 -4.98 -7.55 -12.50
N SER A 170 -4.55 -8.64 -11.85
CA SER A 170 -5.24 -9.20 -10.70
C SER A 170 -5.59 -8.13 -9.66
N GLY A 171 -6.71 -8.26 -8.94
CA GLY A 171 -7.07 -7.27 -7.90
C GLY A 171 -5.92 -7.04 -6.89
N ARG A 172 -5.25 -8.13 -6.50
CA ARG A 172 -4.06 -8.09 -5.65
C ARG A 172 -2.89 -7.33 -6.29
N GLY A 173 -2.55 -7.68 -7.54
CA GLY A 173 -1.49 -7.03 -8.31
C GLY A 173 -1.77 -5.55 -8.55
N ALA A 174 -3.03 -5.21 -8.82
CA ALA A 174 -3.51 -3.86 -9.05
C ALA A 174 -3.28 -2.95 -7.84
N TYR A 175 -3.68 -3.39 -6.65
CA TYR A 175 -3.48 -2.62 -5.41
C TYR A 175 -1.99 -2.34 -5.17
N ILE A 176 -1.13 -3.35 -5.33
CA ILE A 176 0.32 -3.17 -5.17
C ILE A 176 0.92 -2.28 -6.26
N HIS A 177 0.45 -2.35 -7.50
CA HIS A 177 0.91 -1.46 -8.56
C HIS A 177 0.48 -0.01 -8.31
N VAL A 178 -0.71 0.24 -7.79
CA VAL A 178 -1.14 1.59 -7.35
C VAL A 178 -0.21 2.10 -6.24
N GLY A 179 0.08 1.27 -5.23
CA GLY A 179 1.03 1.61 -4.17
C GLY A 179 2.43 1.89 -4.69
N ALA A 180 2.91 1.07 -5.63
CA ALA A 180 4.22 1.21 -6.26
C ALA A 180 4.31 2.47 -7.13
N LEU A 181 3.24 2.83 -7.85
CA LEU A 181 3.14 4.09 -8.59
C LEU A 181 3.22 5.28 -7.63
N ILE A 182 2.40 5.31 -6.57
CA ILE A 182 2.43 6.40 -5.59
C ILE A 182 3.81 6.48 -4.93
N GLY A 183 4.41 5.35 -4.54
CA GLY A 183 5.77 5.30 -3.99
C GLY A 183 6.83 5.81 -4.97
N THR A 184 6.68 5.49 -6.27
CA THR A 184 7.56 5.97 -7.35
C THR A 184 7.42 7.47 -7.58
N ILE A 185 6.20 8.01 -7.53
CA ILE A 185 5.95 9.46 -7.53
C ILE A 185 6.63 10.10 -6.31
N MET A 186 6.45 9.52 -5.13
CA MET A 186 6.97 10.08 -3.88
C MET A 186 8.50 10.11 -3.83
N VAL A 187 9.18 9.05 -4.28
CA VAL A 187 10.65 9.06 -4.38
C VAL A 187 11.12 9.95 -5.52
N GLY A 188 10.38 10.00 -6.64
CA GLY A 188 10.64 10.87 -7.77
C GLY A 188 10.63 12.34 -7.35
N ASN A 189 9.68 12.72 -6.49
CA ASN A 189 9.63 14.04 -5.86
C ASN A 189 10.91 14.38 -5.09
N VAL A 190 11.44 13.41 -4.34
CA VAL A 190 12.69 13.57 -3.59
C VAL A 190 13.88 13.68 -4.54
N PHE A 191 13.98 12.76 -5.49
CA PHE A 191 15.12 12.60 -6.38
C PHE A 191 15.23 13.71 -7.45
N LEU A 192 14.12 14.01 -8.15
CA LEU A 192 14.13 14.93 -9.29
C LEU A 192 14.00 16.40 -8.91
N ASN A 193 13.48 16.71 -7.72
CA ASN A 193 13.20 18.09 -7.35
C ASN A 193 13.71 18.48 -5.95
N ILE A 194 13.29 17.81 -4.87
CA ILE A 194 13.61 18.25 -3.49
C ILE A 194 15.11 18.25 -3.26
N MET A 195 15.81 17.14 -3.53
CA MET A 195 17.25 17.03 -3.31
C MET A 195 18.07 17.98 -4.20
N PRO A 196 17.82 18.07 -5.53
CA PRO A 196 18.48 19.08 -6.36
C PRO A 196 18.24 20.52 -5.88
N ALA A 197 17.01 20.87 -5.50
CA ALA A 197 16.66 22.19 -5.00
C ALA A 197 17.38 22.52 -3.68
N GLN A 198 17.42 21.58 -2.74
CA GLN A 198 18.12 21.75 -1.47
C GLN A 198 19.64 21.91 -1.68
N ARG A 199 20.25 21.14 -2.59
CA ARG A 199 21.67 21.29 -2.94
C ARG A 199 21.97 22.66 -3.54
N LYS A 200 21.14 23.14 -4.47
CA LYS A 200 21.28 24.49 -5.04
C LYS A 200 21.13 25.58 -3.98
N MET A 201 20.19 25.42 -3.05
CA MET A 201 19.99 26.35 -1.94
C MET A 201 21.21 26.40 -1.02
N VAL A 202 21.76 25.24 -0.62
CA VAL A 202 22.98 25.16 0.20
C VAL A 202 24.17 25.79 -0.53
N ASP A 203 24.36 25.52 -1.82
CA ASP A 203 25.43 26.10 -2.63
C ASP A 203 25.31 27.64 -2.72
N ALA A 204 24.09 28.15 -2.93
CA ALA A 204 23.82 29.59 -2.98
C ALA A 204 24.12 30.28 -1.64
N VAL A 205 23.67 29.70 -0.52
CA VAL A 205 23.98 30.24 0.83
C VAL A 205 25.48 30.24 1.09
N THR A 206 26.17 29.13 0.77
CA THR A 206 27.62 28.99 0.97
C THR A 206 28.39 30.04 0.17
N LYS A 207 27.96 30.33 -1.06
CA LYS A 207 28.57 31.31 -1.95
C LYS A 207 28.04 32.73 -1.76
N LYS A 208 27.14 32.96 -0.80
CA LYS A 208 26.46 34.24 -0.57
C LYS A 208 25.75 34.80 -1.82
N LEU A 209 25.17 33.91 -2.62
CA LEU A 209 24.41 34.23 -3.84
C LEU A 209 22.90 34.29 -3.55
N PRO A 210 22.11 35.05 -4.33
CA PRO A 210 20.65 35.04 -4.18
C PRO A 210 20.06 33.63 -4.29
N ILE A 211 19.10 33.31 -3.41
CA ILE A 211 18.34 32.04 -3.49
C ILE A 211 17.13 32.27 -4.38
N ASP A 212 16.96 31.42 -5.38
CA ASP A 212 15.75 31.40 -6.21
C ASP A 212 14.57 30.85 -5.39
N PRO A 213 13.50 31.64 -5.17
CA PRO A 213 12.32 31.21 -4.42
C PRO A 213 11.61 30.00 -5.04
N ALA A 214 11.77 29.77 -6.35
CA ALA A 214 11.14 28.65 -7.04
C ALA A 214 11.64 27.28 -6.52
N TRP A 215 12.89 27.20 -6.02
CA TRP A 215 13.45 25.98 -5.46
C TRP A 215 12.68 25.53 -4.21
N GLY A 216 12.45 26.45 -3.28
CA GLY A 216 11.71 26.19 -2.05
C GLY A 216 10.24 25.91 -2.30
N THR A 217 9.59 26.70 -3.14
CA THR A 217 8.16 26.52 -3.49
C THR A 217 7.91 25.19 -4.19
N GLY A 218 8.75 24.81 -5.15
CA GLY A 218 8.65 23.53 -5.85
C GLY A 218 8.89 22.32 -4.94
N ALA A 219 9.85 22.42 -4.02
CA ALA A 219 10.11 21.38 -3.02
C ALA A 219 8.95 21.25 -2.03
N LYS A 220 8.39 22.37 -1.56
CA LYS A 220 7.23 22.37 -0.65
C LYS A 220 6.00 21.73 -1.30
N LEU A 221 5.68 22.09 -2.55
CA LEU A 221 4.55 21.50 -3.29
C LEU A 221 4.61 19.96 -3.28
N ARG A 222 5.76 19.42 -3.64
CA ARG A 222 5.98 17.97 -3.72
C ARG A 222 6.00 17.29 -2.34
N SER A 223 6.58 17.96 -1.34
CA SER A 223 6.53 17.48 0.04
C SER A 223 5.09 17.40 0.57
N VAL A 224 4.23 18.35 0.19
CA VAL A 224 2.81 18.33 0.55
C VAL A 224 2.10 17.16 -0.13
N HIS A 225 2.36 16.88 -1.41
CA HIS A 225 1.80 15.71 -2.09
C HIS A 225 2.24 14.40 -1.42
N ASN A 226 3.54 14.24 -1.14
CA ASN A 226 4.05 13.06 -0.41
C ASN A 226 3.35 12.88 0.94
N ASN A 227 3.11 13.97 1.66
CA ASN A 227 2.41 13.95 2.93
C ASN A 227 0.97 13.44 2.84
N TYR A 228 0.20 13.78 1.79
CA TYR A 228 -1.17 13.26 1.62
C TYR A 228 -1.21 11.79 1.21
N PHE A 229 -0.14 11.29 0.60
CA PHE A 229 -0.02 9.91 0.17
C PHE A 229 0.37 8.93 1.27
N THR A 230 0.92 9.41 2.40
CA THR A 230 1.46 8.52 3.44
C THR A 230 0.45 7.54 4.03
N LEU A 231 -0.74 8.00 4.45
CA LEU A 231 -1.75 7.12 5.05
C LEU A 231 -2.35 6.14 4.03
N PRO A 232 -2.72 6.57 2.81
CA PRO A 232 -3.07 5.65 1.74
C PRO A 232 -2.00 4.57 1.49
N LEU A 233 -0.72 4.94 1.44
CA LEU A 233 0.37 3.99 1.18
C LEU A 233 0.47 2.92 2.26
N LEU A 234 0.34 3.31 3.53
CA LEU A 234 0.38 2.37 4.65
C LEU A 234 -0.71 1.29 4.54
N PHE A 235 -1.93 1.69 4.15
CA PHE A 235 -2.99 0.71 3.89
C PHE A 235 -2.62 -0.21 2.72
N ILE A 236 -2.16 0.36 1.60
CA ILE A 236 -1.84 -0.43 0.40
C ILE A 236 -0.75 -1.47 0.71
N MET A 237 0.25 -1.12 1.53
CA MET A 237 1.30 -2.04 1.95
C MET A 237 0.76 -3.29 2.65
N ILE A 238 -0.29 -3.14 3.47
CA ILE A 238 -0.91 -4.25 4.21
C ILE A 238 -2.12 -4.86 3.49
N SER A 239 -2.57 -4.27 2.38
CA SER A 239 -3.81 -4.66 1.68
C SER A 239 -3.88 -6.13 1.27
N ASN A 240 -2.73 -6.78 1.03
CA ASN A 240 -2.65 -8.21 0.71
C ASN A 240 -3.16 -9.12 1.83
N HIS A 241 -3.27 -8.61 3.06
CA HIS A 241 -3.86 -9.33 4.21
C HIS A 241 -5.38 -9.17 4.28
N TYR A 242 -5.98 -8.40 3.37
CA TYR A 242 -7.39 -8.03 3.38
C TYR A 242 -8.05 -8.29 2.01
N PRO A 243 -8.25 -9.57 1.63
CA PRO A 243 -8.76 -9.95 0.31
C PRO A 243 -10.14 -9.41 -0.04
N MET A 244 -10.99 -9.23 0.97
CA MET A 244 -12.31 -8.60 0.82
C MET A 244 -12.23 -7.23 0.14
N THR A 245 -11.11 -6.51 0.23
CA THR A 245 -10.95 -5.20 -0.42
C THR A 245 -10.66 -5.32 -1.91
N TYR A 246 -9.76 -6.21 -2.31
CA TYR A 246 -9.29 -6.29 -3.70
C TYR A 246 -10.04 -7.33 -4.56
N GLN A 247 -10.79 -8.25 -3.94
CA GLN A 247 -11.66 -9.22 -4.63
C GLN A 247 -13.10 -8.73 -4.77
N HIS A 248 -13.45 -7.58 -4.20
CA HIS A 248 -14.75 -6.97 -4.42
C HIS A 248 -14.94 -6.62 -5.90
N GLU A 249 -16.14 -6.80 -6.45
CA GLU A 249 -16.43 -6.51 -7.88
C GLU A 249 -16.09 -5.06 -8.27
N LEU A 250 -16.25 -4.15 -7.32
CA LEU A 250 -15.90 -2.73 -7.43
C LEU A 250 -14.58 -2.39 -6.71
N ASN A 251 -13.60 -3.29 -6.72
CA ASN A 251 -12.31 -3.15 -6.03
C ASN A 251 -11.61 -1.80 -6.28
N TRP A 252 -11.63 -1.27 -7.51
CA TRP A 252 -11.01 0.02 -7.81
C TRP A 252 -11.70 1.19 -7.09
N LEU A 253 -13.03 1.14 -6.93
CA LEU A 253 -13.78 2.13 -6.14
C LEU A 253 -13.48 1.99 -4.66
N VAL A 254 -13.38 0.76 -4.15
CA VAL A 254 -12.96 0.50 -2.76
C VAL A 254 -11.61 1.14 -2.51
N LEU A 255 -10.63 0.91 -3.40
CA LEU A 255 -9.30 1.50 -3.27
C LEU A 255 -9.32 3.03 -3.32
N VAL A 256 -10.06 3.62 -4.27
CA VAL A 256 -10.24 5.07 -4.39
C VAL A 256 -10.84 5.66 -3.11
N ALA A 257 -11.87 5.01 -2.55
CA ALA A 257 -12.50 5.46 -1.31
C ALA A 257 -11.53 5.41 -0.13
N ILE A 258 -10.75 4.33 0.02
CA ILE A 258 -9.74 4.22 1.09
C ILE A 258 -8.67 5.29 0.94
N ILE A 259 -8.17 5.54 -0.28
CA ILE A 259 -7.20 6.61 -0.55
C ILE A 259 -7.79 7.96 -0.16
N ALA A 260 -9.00 8.28 -0.64
CA ALA A 260 -9.65 9.57 -0.38
C ALA A 260 -9.92 9.80 1.12
N LEU A 261 -10.47 8.81 1.81
CA LEU A 261 -10.76 8.87 3.26
C LEU A 261 -9.47 8.98 4.07
N SER A 262 -8.44 8.20 3.74
CA SER A 262 -7.14 8.24 4.41
C SER A 262 -6.43 9.58 4.20
N SER A 263 -6.46 10.13 2.99
CA SER A 263 -5.93 11.47 2.71
C SER A 263 -6.74 12.57 3.41
N GLY A 264 -8.06 12.41 3.54
CA GLY A 264 -8.93 13.30 4.31
C GLY A 264 -8.62 13.28 5.80
N ILE A 265 -8.39 12.10 6.39
CA ILE A 265 -7.92 11.95 7.76
C ILE A 265 -6.56 12.63 7.92
N ARG A 266 -5.64 12.47 6.96
CA ARG A 266 -4.35 13.18 6.98
C ARG A 266 -4.53 14.70 6.93
N HIS A 267 -5.50 15.19 6.16
CA HIS A 267 -5.83 16.61 6.09
C HIS A 267 -6.18 17.18 7.46
N TYR A 268 -6.98 16.47 8.25
CA TYR A 268 -7.32 16.87 9.62
C TYR A 268 -6.05 17.09 10.48
N PHE A 269 -5.11 16.14 10.45
CA PHE A 269 -3.86 16.29 11.21
C PHE A 269 -3.02 17.47 10.73
N ASN A 270 -2.95 17.71 9.42
CA ASN A 270 -2.25 18.88 8.88
C ASN A 270 -2.84 20.20 9.38
N LEU A 271 -4.18 20.29 9.47
CA LEU A 271 -4.86 21.47 10.02
C LEU A 271 -4.61 21.60 11.53
N LYS A 272 -4.71 20.49 12.27
CA LYS A 272 -4.44 20.46 13.71
C LYS A 272 -3.03 20.93 14.04
N HIS A 273 -2.02 20.54 13.25
CA HIS A 273 -0.64 20.98 13.45
C HIS A 273 -0.42 22.48 13.21
N ASN A 274 -1.34 23.14 12.51
CA ASN A 274 -1.43 24.59 12.33
C ASN A 274 -2.45 25.24 13.29
N ASP A 275 -2.78 24.58 14.41
CA ASP A 275 -3.80 24.96 15.41
C ASP A 275 -5.24 25.12 14.88
N VAL A 276 -5.52 24.67 13.67
CA VAL A 276 -6.87 24.70 13.09
C VAL A 276 -7.59 23.41 13.49
N HIS A 277 -8.44 23.51 14.51
CA HIS A 277 -9.16 22.37 15.07
C HIS A 277 -10.52 22.17 14.36
N LYS A 278 -10.57 21.23 13.40
CA LYS A 278 -11.80 20.86 12.68
C LYS A 278 -12.14 19.37 12.85
N PRO A 279 -12.57 18.92 14.05
CA PRO A 279 -12.81 17.51 14.34
C PRO A 279 -13.87 16.86 13.43
N SER A 280 -14.77 17.65 12.84
CA SER A 280 -15.74 17.16 11.85
C SER A 280 -15.09 16.41 10.69
N ILE A 281 -13.91 16.82 10.22
CA ILE A 281 -13.19 16.12 9.14
C ILE A 281 -12.80 14.71 9.57
N LEU A 282 -12.31 14.55 10.81
CA LEU A 282 -11.93 13.25 11.36
C LEU A 282 -13.17 12.38 11.58
N VAL A 283 -14.26 12.95 12.09
CA VAL A 283 -15.54 12.25 12.28
C VAL A 283 -16.11 11.77 10.94
N PHE A 284 -16.11 12.61 9.90
CA PHE A 284 -16.53 12.20 8.56
C PHE A 284 -15.60 11.12 7.98
N GLY A 285 -14.30 11.21 8.21
CA GLY A 285 -13.35 10.17 7.82
C GLY A 285 -13.66 8.83 8.50
N PHE A 286 -13.91 8.85 9.81
CA PHE A 286 -14.28 7.66 10.58
C PHE A 286 -15.62 7.05 10.11
N ILE A 287 -16.67 7.87 10.01
CA ILE A 287 -17.98 7.41 9.52
C ILE A 287 -17.86 6.87 8.10
N GLY A 288 -17.13 7.55 7.21
CA GLY A 288 -16.88 7.09 5.85
C GLY A 288 -16.16 5.75 5.79
N MET A 289 -15.13 5.54 6.64
CA MET A 289 -14.44 4.25 6.74
C MET A 289 -15.35 3.14 7.28
N ALA A 290 -16.20 3.45 8.27
CA ALA A 290 -17.16 2.50 8.83
C ALA A 290 -18.23 2.10 7.80
N LEU A 291 -18.79 3.07 7.07
CA LEU A 291 -19.74 2.82 5.98
C LEU A 291 -19.11 2.02 4.85
N LEU A 292 -17.86 2.32 4.51
CA LEU A 292 -17.11 1.55 3.51
C LEU A 292 -16.89 0.11 3.98
N ALA A 293 -16.51 -0.10 5.23
CA ALA A 293 -16.33 -1.43 5.81
C ALA A 293 -17.65 -2.22 5.82
N LEU A 294 -18.76 -1.58 6.18
CA LEU A 294 -20.09 -2.18 6.12
C LEU A 294 -20.50 -2.55 4.71
N TRP A 295 -20.24 -1.69 3.72
CA TRP A 295 -20.57 -1.95 2.32
C TRP A 295 -19.74 -3.11 1.75
N VAL A 296 -18.41 -3.09 1.95
CA VAL A 296 -17.51 -4.14 1.44
C VAL A 296 -17.74 -5.48 2.14
N SER A 297 -18.16 -5.46 3.41
CA SER A 297 -18.44 -6.67 4.19
C SER A 297 -19.92 -7.05 4.16
N TRP A 298 -20.75 -6.34 3.40
CA TRP A 298 -22.18 -6.62 3.36
C TRP A 298 -22.39 -7.99 2.71
N PRO A 299 -23.08 -8.93 3.38
CA PRO A 299 -23.30 -10.25 2.81
C PRO A 299 -24.06 -10.12 1.48
N GLN A 300 -23.43 -10.51 0.38
CA GLN A 300 -24.19 -10.81 -0.83
C GLN A 300 -25.00 -12.07 -0.54
N ALA A 301 -26.32 -12.04 -0.77
CA ALA A 301 -27.24 -13.06 -0.31
C ALA A 301 -26.97 -14.43 -0.96
N THR A 302 -26.18 -15.25 -0.26
CA THR A 302 -26.31 -16.71 -0.20
C THR A 302 -26.27 -17.08 1.28
N SER A 303 -27.44 -17.25 1.89
CA SER A 303 -27.66 -17.70 3.28
C SER A 303 -27.94 -19.22 3.32
N PRO A 304 -27.94 -19.93 4.48
CA PRO A 304 -27.83 -19.46 5.87
C PRO A 304 -26.85 -20.23 6.80
N ASP A 305 -26.62 -19.61 7.96
CA ASP A 305 -26.30 -20.15 9.29
C ASP A 305 -24.95 -20.82 9.62
N ASP A 306 -24.26 -20.12 10.52
CA ASP A 306 -23.03 -20.46 11.20
C ASP A 306 -23.36 -21.18 12.52
N LYS A 307 -23.22 -22.51 12.56
CA LYS A 307 -23.17 -23.30 13.79
C LYS A 307 -22.28 -24.53 13.61
N GLY A 308 -21.26 -24.67 14.46
CA GLY A 308 -20.73 -25.99 14.82
C GLY A 308 -19.22 -26.05 15.03
N LEU A 309 -18.80 -25.95 16.30
CA LEU A 309 -17.53 -26.52 16.76
C LEU A 309 -17.64 -28.05 16.66
N VAL A 310 -16.84 -28.69 15.79
CA VAL A 310 -16.81 -30.16 15.68
C VAL A 310 -15.57 -30.69 16.40
N SER A 311 -15.83 -31.55 17.38
CA SER A 311 -14.88 -32.35 18.15
C SER A 311 -14.18 -33.41 17.28
N GLU A 312 -12.91 -33.67 17.60
CA GLU A 312 -12.09 -34.73 16.99
C GLU A 312 -12.68 -36.13 17.27
N GLU A 313 -13.39 -36.71 16.31
CA GLU A 313 -13.58 -38.15 16.20
C GLU A 313 -12.83 -38.68 14.97
N VAL A 314 -11.97 -39.67 15.20
CA VAL A 314 -11.21 -40.36 14.15
C VAL A 314 -12.18 -41.26 13.38
N PHE A 315 -12.68 -40.78 12.24
CA PHE A 315 -13.53 -41.56 11.34
C PHE A 315 -12.70 -42.58 10.54
N THR A 316 -13.01 -43.87 10.72
CA THR A 316 -12.54 -45.01 9.90
C THR A 316 -13.65 -45.57 8.99
N ALA A 317 -14.74 -44.82 8.77
CA ALA A 317 -15.78 -45.20 7.80
C ALA A 317 -15.39 -44.75 6.38
N PRO A 318 -15.76 -45.50 5.33
CA PRO A 318 -15.54 -45.07 3.94
C PRO A 318 -16.28 -43.76 3.65
N LEU A 319 -15.65 -42.89 2.84
CA LEU A 319 -16.19 -41.59 2.45
C LEU A 319 -17.52 -41.76 1.69
N THR A 320 -18.49 -40.89 1.95
CA THR A 320 -19.71 -40.82 1.14
C THR A 320 -19.43 -40.24 -0.25
N ASP A 321 -20.31 -40.45 -1.23
CA ASP A 321 -20.14 -39.92 -2.59
C ASP A 321 -19.91 -38.40 -2.61
N THR A 322 -20.59 -37.66 -1.74
CA THR A 322 -20.39 -36.21 -1.56
C THR A 322 -18.98 -35.91 -1.06
N GLN A 323 -18.50 -36.65 -0.06
CA GLN A 323 -17.15 -36.47 0.50
C GLN A 323 -16.05 -36.84 -0.50
N VAL A 324 -16.26 -37.87 -1.33
CA VAL A 324 -15.37 -38.22 -2.43
C VAL A 324 -15.31 -37.09 -3.47
N ARG A 325 -16.46 -36.54 -3.86
CA ARG A 325 -16.52 -35.40 -4.79
C ARG A 325 -15.78 -34.18 -4.25
N VAL A 326 -16.01 -33.82 -2.98
CA VAL A 326 -15.32 -32.71 -2.31
C VAL A 326 -13.81 -32.97 -2.27
N SER A 327 -13.39 -34.17 -1.88
CA SER A 327 -11.97 -34.54 -1.84
C SER A 327 -11.31 -34.36 -3.20
N LYS A 328 -11.97 -34.75 -4.30
CA LYS A 328 -11.44 -34.59 -5.65
C LYS A 328 -11.32 -33.12 -6.08
N ILE A 329 -12.28 -32.28 -5.70
CA ILE A 329 -12.22 -30.83 -5.94
C ILE A 329 -11.02 -30.24 -5.17
N ILE A 330 -10.87 -30.59 -3.89
CA ILE A 330 -9.74 -30.12 -3.06
C ILE A 330 -8.39 -30.63 -3.59
N GLU A 331 -8.32 -31.89 -4.01
CA GLU A 331 -7.13 -32.48 -4.63
C GLU A 331 -6.69 -31.72 -5.87
N THR A 332 -7.65 -31.42 -6.75
CA THR A 332 -7.40 -30.70 -8.01
C THR A 332 -6.96 -29.26 -7.78
N HIS A 333 -7.60 -28.55 -6.85
CA HIS A 333 -7.45 -27.10 -6.75
C HIS A 333 -6.57 -26.62 -5.59
N CYS A 334 -6.39 -27.42 -4.54
CA CYS A 334 -5.79 -26.96 -3.29
C CYS A 334 -4.53 -27.73 -2.90
N VAL A 335 -4.49 -29.06 -3.11
CA VAL A 335 -3.42 -29.93 -2.59
C VAL A 335 -2.05 -29.59 -3.17
N SER A 336 -1.97 -29.05 -4.38
CA SER A 336 -0.70 -28.59 -4.98
C SER A 336 0.05 -27.56 -4.10
N CYS A 337 -0.67 -26.75 -3.33
CA CYS A 337 -0.12 -25.74 -2.41
C CYS A 337 -0.34 -26.11 -0.93
N HIS A 338 -1.46 -26.73 -0.59
CA HIS A 338 -1.91 -27.05 0.77
C HIS A 338 -1.74 -28.54 1.09
N ALA A 339 -0.52 -29.07 0.98
CA ALA A 339 -0.20 -30.45 1.34
C ALA A 339 0.97 -30.51 2.34
N GLN A 340 1.20 -31.68 2.94
CA GLN A 340 2.41 -31.97 3.70
C GLN A 340 3.67 -31.80 2.85
N HIS A 341 3.58 -32.13 1.56
CA HIS A 341 4.62 -31.92 0.56
C HIS A 341 4.03 -31.18 -0.65
N PRO A 342 3.95 -29.83 -0.61
CA PRO A 342 3.47 -29.04 -1.74
C PRO A 342 4.29 -29.27 -3.01
N GLN A 343 3.62 -29.25 -4.16
CA GLN A 343 4.21 -29.50 -5.48
C GLN A 343 4.23 -28.24 -6.37
N ASP A 344 3.64 -27.13 -5.90
CA ASP A 344 3.68 -25.86 -6.62
C ASP A 344 5.09 -25.25 -6.62
N ALA A 345 5.47 -24.66 -7.76
CA ALA A 345 6.80 -24.09 -7.98
C ALA A 345 7.10 -22.87 -7.09
N ILE A 346 6.07 -22.18 -6.58
CA ILE A 346 6.19 -20.96 -5.77
C ILE A 346 5.88 -21.28 -4.31
N PHE A 347 4.83 -22.06 -4.05
CA PHE A 347 4.44 -22.43 -2.69
C PHE A 347 5.08 -23.77 -2.28
N THR A 348 6.36 -23.74 -1.90
CA THR A 348 7.11 -24.93 -1.45
C THR A 348 6.82 -25.34 -0.01
N VAL A 349 6.05 -24.52 0.72
CA VAL A 349 5.54 -24.77 2.07
C VAL A 349 4.06 -24.41 2.07
N ALA A 350 3.25 -25.22 2.77
CA ALA A 350 1.82 -25.00 2.89
C ALA A 350 1.53 -23.59 3.46
N PRO A 351 0.85 -22.71 2.70
CA PRO A 351 0.54 -21.37 3.20
C PRO A 351 -0.27 -21.44 4.49
N LEU A 352 0.10 -20.61 5.48
CA LEU A 352 -0.48 -20.60 6.83
C LEU A 352 -0.34 -21.93 7.60
N GLY A 353 0.52 -22.85 7.14
CA GLY A 353 0.61 -24.21 7.68
C GLY A 353 -0.63 -25.07 7.42
N LEU A 354 -1.57 -24.60 6.58
CA LEU A 354 -2.81 -25.31 6.28
C LEU A 354 -2.56 -26.44 5.28
N LYS A 355 -2.76 -27.68 5.72
CA LYS A 355 -2.72 -28.89 4.89
C LYS A 355 -4.14 -29.37 4.65
N LEU A 356 -4.41 -29.89 3.47
CA LEU A 356 -5.69 -30.38 2.97
C LEU A 356 -5.52 -31.70 2.18
N ASP A 357 -4.45 -32.46 2.46
CA ASP A 357 -4.10 -33.70 1.77
C ASP A 357 -4.71 -34.96 2.41
N SER A 358 -5.55 -34.78 3.44
CA SER A 358 -6.40 -35.84 3.98
C SER A 358 -7.82 -35.36 4.24
N TRP A 359 -8.78 -36.29 4.25
CA TRP A 359 -10.18 -35.97 4.54
C TRP A 359 -10.37 -35.32 5.91
N GLN A 360 -9.66 -35.81 6.93
CA GLN A 360 -9.75 -35.26 8.29
C GLN A 360 -9.32 -33.79 8.30
N GLN A 361 -8.28 -33.42 7.56
CA GLN A 361 -7.84 -32.04 7.44
C GLN A 361 -8.85 -31.17 6.67
N ILE A 362 -9.46 -31.72 5.60
CA ILE A 362 -10.50 -31.05 4.82
C ILE A 362 -11.70 -30.74 5.73
N GLN A 363 -12.20 -31.74 6.46
CA GLN A 363 -13.33 -31.59 7.37
C GLN A 363 -13.02 -30.62 8.52
N ALA A 364 -11.86 -30.74 9.15
CA ALA A 364 -11.43 -29.84 10.24
C ALA A 364 -11.29 -28.36 9.81
N ASN A 365 -11.11 -28.12 8.50
CA ASN A 365 -10.99 -26.77 7.94
C ASN A 365 -12.18 -26.38 7.07
N ALA A 366 -13.30 -27.09 7.14
CA ALA A 366 -14.47 -26.83 6.29
C ALA A 366 -14.97 -25.37 6.34
N PRO A 367 -15.07 -24.68 7.51
CA PRO A 367 -15.45 -23.27 7.53
C PRO A 367 -14.47 -22.36 6.78
N LYS A 368 -13.17 -22.65 6.86
CA LYS A 368 -12.15 -21.91 6.10
C LYS A 368 -12.25 -22.20 4.61
N ILE A 369 -12.40 -23.47 4.22
CA ILE A 369 -12.55 -23.85 2.82
C ILE A 369 -13.76 -23.15 2.21
N TYR A 370 -14.92 -23.22 2.88
CA TYR A 370 -16.14 -22.54 2.48
C TYR A 370 -15.93 -21.03 2.34
N ASN A 371 -15.40 -20.38 3.37
CA ASN A 371 -15.19 -18.93 3.34
C ASN A 371 -14.26 -18.53 2.18
N ARG A 372 -13.16 -19.26 1.97
CA ARG A 372 -12.12 -18.89 0.99
C ARG A 372 -12.49 -19.23 -0.46
N THR A 373 -13.30 -20.27 -0.66
CA THR A 373 -13.71 -20.73 -1.99
C THR A 373 -15.09 -20.24 -2.40
N VAL A 374 -16.02 -20.04 -1.47
CA VAL A 374 -17.40 -19.66 -1.81
C VAL A 374 -17.65 -18.18 -1.53
N VAL A 375 -17.25 -17.71 -0.34
CA VAL A 375 -17.57 -16.33 0.11
C VAL A 375 -16.60 -15.32 -0.49
N THR A 376 -15.30 -15.42 -0.20
CA THR A 376 -14.29 -14.48 -0.69
C THR A 376 -13.77 -14.81 -2.08
N LYS A 377 -14.03 -16.04 -2.56
CA LYS A 377 -13.59 -16.57 -3.86
C LYS A 377 -12.11 -16.35 -4.19
N ASP A 378 -11.26 -16.21 -3.18
CA ASP A 378 -9.84 -15.90 -3.37
C ASP A 378 -8.94 -17.13 -3.32
N MET A 379 -9.55 -18.32 -3.18
CA MET A 379 -8.95 -19.62 -3.43
C MET A 379 -9.76 -20.42 -4.48
N PRO A 380 -9.11 -21.25 -5.32
CA PRO A 380 -7.66 -21.37 -5.47
C PRO A 380 -7.04 -20.04 -5.94
N LEU A 381 -5.80 -19.77 -5.52
CA LEU A 381 -5.19 -18.44 -5.70
C LEU A 381 -5.25 -18.01 -7.17
N MET A 382 -5.82 -16.83 -7.42
CA MET A 382 -6.03 -16.28 -8.77
C MET A 382 -6.78 -17.20 -9.73
N ASN A 383 -7.60 -18.09 -9.19
CA ASN A 383 -8.25 -19.18 -9.90
C ASN A 383 -7.31 -19.98 -10.83
N LYS A 384 -6.03 -20.15 -10.45
CA LYS A 384 -4.98 -20.76 -11.31
C LYS A 384 -5.33 -22.13 -11.88
N THR A 385 -6.18 -22.89 -11.19
CA THR A 385 -6.62 -24.23 -11.59
C THR A 385 -8.02 -24.25 -12.22
N ASN A 386 -8.58 -23.07 -12.53
CA ASN A 386 -9.88 -22.88 -13.18
C ASN A 386 -11.05 -23.56 -12.43
N MET A 387 -11.14 -23.37 -11.11
CA MET A 387 -12.27 -23.86 -10.32
C MET A 387 -13.57 -23.18 -10.80
N THR A 388 -14.57 -23.97 -11.15
CA THR A 388 -15.85 -23.49 -11.69
C THR A 388 -16.84 -23.09 -10.59
N ASP A 389 -17.88 -22.32 -10.95
CA ASP A 389 -18.94 -21.98 -10.00
C ASP A 389 -19.76 -23.21 -9.57
N GLU A 390 -19.89 -24.24 -10.41
CA GLU A 390 -20.50 -25.52 -10.04
C GLU A 390 -19.68 -26.28 -8.99
N GLU A 391 -18.36 -26.23 -9.06
CA GLU A 391 -17.47 -26.83 -8.06
C GLU A 391 -17.52 -26.05 -6.75
N ARG A 392 -17.55 -24.71 -6.79
CA ARG A 392 -17.77 -23.86 -5.60
C ARG A 392 -19.12 -24.15 -4.97
N LYS A 393 -20.17 -24.33 -5.77
CA LYS A 393 -21.50 -24.73 -5.30
C LYS A 393 -21.47 -26.10 -4.62
N ALA A 394 -20.75 -27.08 -5.18
CA ALA A 394 -20.61 -28.39 -4.53
C ALA A 394 -19.92 -28.30 -3.15
N LEU A 395 -18.94 -27.40 -2.99
CA LEU A 395 -18.33 -27.12 -1.68
C LEU A 395 -19.29 -26.40 -0.73
N ALA A 396 -20.11 -25.48 -1.23
CA ALA A 396 -21.15 -24.80 -0.46
C ALA A 396 -22.20 -25.79 0.05
N ASP A 397 -22.75 -26.61 -0.85
CA ASP A 397 -23.76 -27.63 -0.53
C ASP A 397 -23.21 -28.64 0.48
N TRP A 398 -21.95 -29.07 0.33
CA TRP A 398 -21.30 -29.94 1.31
C TRP A 398 -21.19 -29.27 2.69
N TYR A 399 -20.73 -28.02 2.73
CA TYR A 399 -20.55 -27.29 3.99
C TYR A 399 -21.87 -27.07 4.73
N SER A 400 -22.94 -26.72 4.01
CA SER A 400 -24.28 -26.53 4.60
C SER A 400 -24.90 -27.83 5.15
N ASN A 401 -24.37 -28.99 4.77
CA ASN A 401 -24.84 -30.32 5.21
C ASN A 401 -23.87 -31.03 6.17
N LEU A 402 -22.82 -30.34 6.66
CA LEU A 402 -21.98 -30.79 7.77
C LEU A 402 -22.71 -30.60 9.09
#